data_AF-A0A843KIF4-F1
#
_entry.id   AF-A0A843KIF4-F1
#
_cell.length_a   1.000
_cell.length_b   1.000
_cell.length_c   1.000
_cell.angle_alpha   90.00
_cell.angle_beta   90.00
_cell.angle_gamma   90.00
#
_symmetry.space_group_name_H-M   'P 1'
#
loop_
_entity.id
_entity.type
_entity.pdbx_description
1 polymer ?
#
loop_
_entity_poly.entity_id
_entity_poly.type
_entity_poly.pdbx_seq_one_letter_code
_entity_poly.pdbx_strand_id
1 'polypeptide(L)'
;MRGSYLNYSAVVLALLSVAVACGCMAGGEKDDTRDRISGNGAITYLDIVGGFYGIVADDGSRYLPADLPADFRQDGLRVAFVVDRAEETATIQQWGTPVDIVSMEKGDARRTVTANGTVTYIDLEGGFYGIIAEDGMNCLPANLPEEYRIDGLSVRFSADLEEDVVGFPMWGIPVNIRTIEPSGGVRLVAGNGTITYVDLEGGFYGIVADDGEQYFPLGLSEAWLVDGMDVAFVARAREDVAAIGQWGAPVDVIAIDKAGSATFVAENGTVTYIDLEGGFYGIIADGGRHYLPLGLEERYRVDGMRVAFAGKIARDIVTIQQWGTPVKILAVPWACSSCGGSAGIANPAAAWCLAQGHAYEIRKNPDGSEYGVCIFANGTVIDEWDYYRQSH
;
A
#
# COMPACT_ATOMS: atom_id res chain seq x y z
N MET A 1 13.11 49.73 -63.04
CA MET A 1 12.44 49.61 -64.35
C MET A 1 11.26 48.67 -64.22
N ARG A 2 10.06 49.23 -64.46
CA ARG A 2 8.89 48.66 -65.16
C ARG A 2 8.48 47.22 -64.75
N GLY A 3 7.33 47.02 -64.11
CA GLY A 3 5.98 47.30 -64.64
C GLY A 3 5.35 45.93 -64.92
N SER A 4 4.11 45.61 -64.55
CA SER A 4 2.84 46.30 -64.85
C SER A 4 1.78 45.66 -63.92
N TYR A 5 0.99 46.35 -63.08
CA TYR A 5 -0.16 47.25 -63.32
C TYR A 5 -1.23 46.71 -64.29
N LEU A 6 -2.45 46.51 -63.78
CA LEU A 6 -3.69 47.30 -64.06
C LEU A 6 -4.83 46.74 -63.16
N ASN A 7 -5.42 47.50 -62.22
CA ASN A 7 -6.46 48.56 -62.33
C ASN A 7 -7.88 47.98 -62.56
N TYR A 8 -9.00 48.47 -62.00
CA TYR A 8 -9.38 49.44 -60.97
C TYR A 8 -10.92 49.34 -60.83
N SER A 9 -11.47 50.05 -59.83
CA SER A 9 -12.85 50.57 -59.73
C SER A 9 -13.85 49.67 -59.01
N ALA A 10 -14.76 50.17 -58.18
CA ALA A 10 -14.94 51.47 -57.53
C ALA A 10 -16.07 51.27 -56.50
N VAL A 11 -15.95 52.00 -55.39
CA VAL A 11 -16.98 52.60 -54.53
C VAL A 11 -18.46 52.28 -54.86
N VAL A 12 -19.26 51.93 -53.84
CA VAL A 12 -20.44 52.71 -53.37
C VAL A 12 -21.09 52.05 -52.15
N LEU A 13 -21.25 52.87 -51.11
CA LEU A 13 -22.05 52.67 -49.91
C LEU A 13 -23.56 52.66 -50.27
N ALA A 14 -24.33 51.68 -49.80
CA ALA A 14 -25.79 51.82 -49.74
C ALA A 14 -26.38 51.01 -48.57
N LEU A 15 -26.81 51.75 -47.54
CA LEU A 15 -27.78 51.32 -46.54
C LEU A 15 -29.12 51.04 -47.24
N LEU A 16 -29.79 49.94 -46.90
CA LEU A 16 -31.25 49.83 -46.94
C LEU A 16 -31.73 48.67 -46.07
N SER A 17 -32.58 49.04 -45.12
CA SER A 17 -33.29 48.20 -44.17
C SER A 17 -34.57 47.61 -44.78
N VAL A 18 -35.11 46.62 -44.05
CA VAL A 18 -36.51 46.18 -43.96
C VAL A 18 -36.85 44.81 -44.58
N ALA A 19 -36.96 43.86 -43.63
CA ALA A 19 -37.99 42.84 -43.42
C ALA A 19 -38.50 41.94 -44.56
N VAL A 20 -38.28 40.63 -44.36
CA VAL A 20 -39.28 39.61 -44.66
C VAL A 20 -39.43 38.69 -43.44
N ALA A 21 -40.61 38.73 -42.84
CA ALA A 21 -41.10 37.73 -41.90
C ALA A 21 -41.67 36.52 -42.68
N CYS A 22 -41.86 35.42 -41.94
CA CYS A 22 -42.26 34.06 -42.36
C CYS A 22 -41.10 33.22 -42.91
N GLY A 23 -40.77 32.07 -42.35
CA GLY A 23 -41.39 31.31 -41.28
C GLY A 23 -40.85 29.89 -41.38
N CYS A 24 -40.36 29.35 -40.27
CA CYS A 24 -40.18 27.91 -40.09
C CYS A 24 -40.46 27.64 -38.62
N MET A 25 -41.60 26.99 -38.37
CA MET A 25 -41.83 26.31 -37.11
C MET A 25 -40.80 25.20 -36.99
N ALA A 26 -39.87 25.34 -36.06
CA ALA A 26 -39.23 24.22 -35.41
C ALA A 26 -39.59 24.37 -33.94
N GLY A 27 -40.44 23.48 -33.44
CA GLY A 27 -40.67 23.31 -32.01
C GLY A 27 -39.36 22.89 -31.39
N GLY A 28 -38.59 23.87 -30.90
CA GLY A 28 -37.52 23.67 -29.95
C GLY A 28 -38.18 23.44 -28.60
N GLU A 29 -38.20 22.18 -28.21
CA GLU A 29 -38.33 21.71 -26.84
C GLU A 29 -37.60 22.68 -25.90
N LYS A 30 -38.33 23.23 -24.93
CA LYS A 30 -37.77 24.12 -23.91
C LYS A 30 -36.89 23.24 -23.02
N ASP A 31 -35.61 23.14 -23.34
CA ASP A 31 -34.61 22.50 -22.50
C ASP A 31 -34.41 23.39 -21.26
N ASP A 32 -35.17 23.09 -20.21
CA ASP A 32 -35.08 23.75 -18.89
C ASP A 32 -33.94 23.14 -18.06
N THR A 33 -32.80 22.85 -18.69
CA THR A 33 -31.55 22.66 -17.96
C THR A 33 -30.95 24.02 -17.66
N ARG A 34 -31.48 24.67 -16.62
CA ARG A 34 -30.68 25.68 -15.90
C ARG A 34 -29.34 25.05 -15.57
N ASP A 35 -28.25 25.78 -15.73
CA ASP A 35 -26.85 25.36 -15.50
C ASP A 35 -26.70 24.63 -14.16
N ARG A 36 -26.93 23.31 -14.18
CA ARG A 36 -26.87 22.40 -13.03
C ARG A 36 -25.40 22.07 -12.83
N ILE A 37 -24.87 22.42 -11.66
CA ILE A 37 -23.48 22.22 -11.29
C ILE A 37 -23.46 21.23 -10.14
N SER A 38 -22.67 20.18 -10.29
CA SER A 38 -22.42 19.19 -9.23
C SER A 38 -20.93 19.10 -8.94
N GLY A 39 -20.58 18.92 -7.68
CA GLY A 39 -19.18 18.77 -7.28
C GLY A 39 -19.02 18.46 -5.80
N ASN A 40 -17.77 18.33 -5.39
CA ASN A 40 -17.37 18.20 -4.00
C ASN A 40 -16.67 19.49 -3.57
N GLY A 41 -16.78 19.84 -2.29
CA GLY A 41 -16.15 21.03 -1.76
C GLY A 41 -16.17 21.10 -0.24
N ALA A 42 -15.82 22.26 0.28
CA ALA A 42 -15.91 22.59 1.69
C ALA A 42 -16.80 23.84 1.89
N ILE A 43 -17.58 23.84 2.97
CA ILE A 43 -18.26 25.03 3.46
C ILE A 43 -17.20 25.96 4.07
N THR A 44 -17.24 27.24 3.73
CA THR A 44 -16.32 28.26 4.23
C THR A 44 -17.10 29.44 4.81
N TYR A 45 -16.80 29.81 6.04
CA TYR A 45 -17.32 31.02 6.67
C TYR A 45 -16.43 32.21 6.33
N LEU A 46 -17.02 33.29 5.82
CA LEU A 46 -16.33 34.55 5.51
C LEU A 46 -16.82 35.66 6.44
N ASP A 47 -15.92 36.15 7.28
CA ASP A 47 -16.17 37.25 8.21
C ASP A 47 -16.01 38.63 7.56
N ILE A 48 -16.82 38.89 6.52
CA ILE A 48 -16.91 40.21 5.88
C ILE A 48 -18.36 40.62 5.70
N VAL A 49 -18.67 41.86 6.09
CA VAL A 49 -20.01 42.49 5.99
C VAL A 49 -21.13 41.55 6.48
N GLY A 50 -21.17 41.33 7.79
CA GLY A 50 -22.26 40.60 8.44
C GLY A 50 -22.12 39.08 8.52
N GLY A 51 -21.05 38.51 7.95
CA GLY A 51 -20.72 37.09 8.05
C GLY A 51 -21.60 36.22 7.15
N PHE A 52 -21.01 35.41 6.27
CA PHE A 52 -21.78 34.47 5.44
C PHE A 52 -21.03 33.17 5.18
N TYR A 53 -21.77 32.13 4.80
CA TYR A 53 -21.21 30.84 4.41
C TYR A 53 -21.25 30.69 2.89
N GLY A 54 -20.14 30.21 2.33
CA GLY A 54 -19.99 29.88 0.92
C GLY A 54 -19.49 28.44 0.72
N ILE A 55 -19.53 27.96 -0.51
CA ILE A 55 -18.97 26.66 -0.89
C ILE A 55 -17.72 26.91 -1.73
N VAL A 56 -16.59 26.35 -1.31
CA VAL A 56 -15.37 26.29 -2.13
C VAL A 56 -15.25 24.87 -2.65
N ALA A 57 -15.43 24.69 -3.95
CA ALA A 57 -15.29 23.39 -4.59
C ALA A 57 -13.82 22.95 -4.63
N ASP A 58 -13.59 21.64 -4.71
CA ASP A 58 -12.25 21.06 -4.75
C ASP A 58 -11.44 21.52 -5.99
N ASP A 59 -12.12 21.97 -7.06
CA ASP A 59 -11.51 22.58 -8.24
C ASP A 59 -11.15 24.08 -8.08
N GLY A 60 -11.40 24.65 -6.90
CA GLY A 60 -11.14 26.05 -6.56
C GLY A 60 -12.28 27.01 -6.91
N SER A 61 -13.35 26.54 -7.56
CA SER A 61 -14.54 27.34 -7.84
C SER A 61 -15.25 27.74 -6.56
N ARG A 62 -15.89 28.91 -6.55
CA ARG A 62 -16.60 29.45 -5.38
C ARG A 62 -18.06 29.65 -5.72
N TYR A 63 -18.93 29.16 -4.84
CA TYR A 63 -20.37 29.26 -4.98
C TYR A 63 -20.98 29.91 -3.75
N LEU A 64 -21.90 30.84 -3.98
CA LEU A 64 -22.61 31.57 -2.95
C LEU A 64 -24.06 31.08 -2.89
N PRO A 65 -24.39 30.17 -1.97
CA PRO A 65 -25.75 29.67 -1.84
C PRO A 65 -26.68 30.76 -1.31
N ALA A 66 -27.86 30.90 -1.91
CA ALA A 66 -28.89 31.84 -1.42
C ALA A 66 -29.38 31.49 0.00
N ASP A 67 -29.50 30.20 0.29
CA ASP A 67 -29.75 29.67 1.64
C ASP A 67 -28.95 28.38 1.85
N LEU A 68 -28.06 28.38 2.85
CA LEU A 68 -27.35 27.18 3.29
C LEU A 68 -28.10 26.58 4.48
N PRO A 69 -28.55 25.31 4.43
CA PRO A 69 -29.29 24.71 5.54
C PRO A 69 -28.47 24.68 6.83
N ALA A 70 -29.13 24.85 7.98
CA ALA A 70 -28.47 25.02 9.28
C ALA A 70 -27.50 23.88 9.63
N ASP A 71 -27.86 22.64 9.29
CA ASP A 71 -27.03 21.45 9.55
C ASP A 71 -25.70 21.41 8.76
N PHE A 72 -25.54 22.32 7.80
CA PHE A 72 -24.33 22.49 6.97
C PHE A 72 -23.59 23.80 7.26
N ARG A 73 -24.05 24.64 8.19
CA ARG A 73 -23.40 25.91 8.59
C ARG A 73 -22.23 25.67 9.54
N GLN A 74 -21.26 24.88 9.11
CA GLN A 74 -20.04 24.58 9.84
C GLN A 74 -18.85 24.90 8.93
N ASP A 75 -17.99 25.81 9.37
CA ASP A 75 -16.78 26.14 8.63
C ASP A 75 -15.88 24.90 8.49
N GLY A 76 -15.40 24.65 7.28
CA GLY A 76 -14.60 23.48 6.92
C GLY A 76 -15.39 22.19 6.65
N LEU A 77 -16.73 22.17 6.76
CA LEU A 77 -17.52 20.97 6.52
C LEU A 77 -17.42 20.52 5.04
N ARG A 78 -16.97 19.27 4.81
CA ARG A 78 -16.96 18.69 3.47
C ARG A 78 -18.37 18.36 3.01
N VAL A 79 -18.66 18.67 1.76
CA VAL A 79 -19.98 18.45 1.16
C VAL A 79 -19.84 17.94 -0.27
N ALA A 80 -20.70 16.99 -0.63
CA ALA A 80 -21.06 16.76 -2.03
C ALA A 80 -22.31 17.58 -2.30
N PHE A 81 -22.32 18.35 -3.38
CA PHE A 81 -23.39 19.28 -3.67
C PHE A 81 -23.84 19.20 -5.12
N VAL A 82 -25.12 19.51 -5.31
CA VAL A 82 -25.74 19.78 -6.60
C VAL A 82 -26.46 21.11 -6.44
N VAL A 83 -26.17 22.05 -7.33
CA VAL A 83 -26.65 23.43 -7.27
C VAL A 83 -27.06 23.91 -8.66
N ASP A 84 -28.03 24.82 -8.73
CA ASP A 84 -28.39 25.52 -9.96
C ASP A 84 -27.84 26.95 -9.89
N ARG A 85 -27.33 27.49 -11.01
CA ARG A 85 -27.01 28.91 -11.07
C ARG A 85 -28.25 29.76 -10.82
N ALA A 86 -28.18 30.66 -9.85
CA ALA A 86 -29.26 31.60 -9.57
C ALA A 86 -29.28 32.74 -10.62
N GLU A 87 -30.47 33.19 -11.01
CA GLU A 87 -30.60 34.33 -11.94
C GLU A 87 -30.07 35.63 -11.33
N GLU A 88 -29.48 36.49 -12.17
CA GLU A 88 -28.64 37.64 -11.82
C GLU A 88 -29.22 38.53 -10.70
N THR A 89 -28.93 38.15 -9.46
CA THR A 89 -29.20 38.97 -8.29
C THR A 89 -27.90 39.65 -7.93
N ALA A 90 -27.87 40.98 -7.93
CA ALA A 90 -26.70 41.73 -7.49
C ALA A 90 -26.45 41.39 -6.00
N THR A 91 -25.42 40.58 -5.73
CA THR A 91 -25.04 40.22 -4.36
C THR A 91 -24.17 41.32 -3.76
N ILE A 92 -24.42 41.64 -2.49
CA ILE A 92 -23.60 42.62 -1.73
C ILE A 92 -22.20 42.04 -1.47
N GLN A 93 -22.10 40.70 -1.44
CA GLN A 93 -20.92 39.95 -1.05
C GLN A 93 -19.84 39.90 -2.14
N GLN A 94 -20.18 40.12 -3.42
CA GLN A 94 -19.27 40.05 -4.58
C GLN A 94 -18.30 38.85 -4.54
N TRP A 95 -18.74 37.72 -3.99
CA TRP A 95 -17.92 36.55 -3.74
C TRP A 95 -18.65 35.30 -4.24
N GLY A 96 -18.01 34.57 -5.15
CA GLY A 96 -18.55 33.34 -5.73
C GLY A 96 -19.69 33.54 -6.73
N THR A 97 -20.05 32.46 -7.42
CA THR A 97 -21.21 32.40 -8.32
C THR A 97 -22.47 32.18 -7.48
N PRO A 98 -23.50 33.03 -7.57
CA PRO A 98 -24.77 32.82 -6.86
C PRO A 98 -25.44 31.53 -7.32
N VAL A 99 -25.87 30.70 -6.36
CA VAL A 99 -26.49 29.41 -6.65
C VAL A 99 -27.64 29.08 -5.70
N ASP A 100 -28.57 28.25 -6.17
CA ASP A 100 -29.60 27.62 -5.38
C ASP A 100 -29.23 26.15 -5.12
N ILE A 101 -29.31 25.71 -3.87
CA ILE A 101 -28.98 24.32 -3.50
C ILE A 101 -30.13 23.40 -3.93
N VAL A 102 -29.77 22.37 -4.69
CA VAL A 102 -30.69 21.35 -5.20
C VAL A 102 -30.65 20.14 -4.29
N SER A 103 -29.43 19.67 -4.00
CA SER A 103 -29.18 18.62 -3.02
C SER A 103 -27.80 18.81 -2.42
N MET A 104 -27.65 18.44 -1.16
CA MET A 104 -26.37 18.47 -0.47
C MET A 104 -26.29 17.30 0.48
N GLU A 105 -25.15 16.62 0.46
CA GLU A 105 -24.82 15.53 1.36
C GLU A 105 -23.55 15.89 2.11
N LYS A 106 -23.49 15.56 3.40
CA LYS A 106 -22.25 15.72 4.17
C LYS A 106 -21.24 14.78 3.54
N GLY A 107 -20.21 15.36 2.93
CA GLY A 107 -19.05 14.62 2.50
C GLY A 107 -18.36 14.04 3.72
N ASP A 108 -17.61 12.95 3.55
CA ASP A 108 -16.88 12.31 4.63
C ASP A 108 -15.99 13.35 5.34
N ALA A 109 -16.40 13.71 6.56
CA ALA A 109 -15.73 14.73 7.36
C ALA A 109 -14.51 14.15 8.10
N ARG A 110 -14.22 12.86 7.93
CA ARG A 110 -13.04 12.22 8.50
C ARG A 110 -11.80 12.78 7.83
N ARG A 111 -10.89 13.32 8.64
CA ARG A 111 -9.54 13.63 8.19
C ARG A 111 -8.84 12.32 7.88
N THR A 112 -8.60 12.04 6.61
CA THR A 112 -7.84 10.87 6.19
C THR A 112 -6.35 11.23 6.07
N VAL A 113 -5.51 10.43 6.72
CA VAL A 113 -4.06 10.45 6.55
C VAL A 113 -3.72 9.39 5.51
N THR A 114 -2.92 9.75 4.51
CA THR A 114 -2.28 8.78 3.62
C THR A 114 -0.79 9.00 3.66
N ALA A 115 -0.05 7.99 4.10
CA ALA A 115 1.38 8.09 4.33
C ALA A 115 2.05 6.73 4.18
N ASN A 116 3.38 6.76 4.01
CA ASN A 116 4.22 5.61 4.32
C ASN A 116 4.59 5.67 5.81
N GLY A 117 4.79 4.51 6.42
CA GLY A 117 5.23 4.41 7.80
C GLY A 117 5.84 3.07 8.14
N THR A 118 6.37 2.97 9.33
CA THR A 118 6.92 1.73 9.89
C THR A 118 6.02 1.25 11.02
N VAL A 119 5.55 0.01 10.94
CA VAL A 119 4.89 -0.65 12.06
C VAL A 119 5.93 -0.90 13.15
N THR A 120 5.65 -0.47 14.36
CA THR A 120 6.56 -0.58 15.51
C THR A 120 5.83 -1.20 16.68
N TYR A 121 6.49 -2.11 17.40
CA TYR A 121 6.02 -2.62 18.67
C TYR A 121 6.44 -1.68 19.81
N ILE A 122 5.49 -1.30 20.65
CA ILE A 122 5.67 -0.38 21.77
C ILE A 122 5.41 -1.13 23.06
N ASP A 123 6.46 -1.27 23.87
CA ASP A 123 6.40 -1.96 25.18
C ASP A 123 5.91 -1.02 26.29
N LEU A 124 4.65 -0.56 26.17
CA LEU A 124 3.96 0.22 27.20
C LEU A 124 2.60 -0.44 27.51
N GLU A 125 2.21 -0.46 28.79
CA GLU A 125 0.88 -0.90 29.26
C GLU A 125 0.42 -2.28 28.77
N GLY A 126 1.36 -3.22 28.55
CA GLY A 126 1.06 -4.57 28.07
C GLY A 126 1.38 -4.81 26.60
N GLY A 127 1.93 -3.81 25.91
CA GLY A 127 2.44 -3.95 24.55
C GLY A 127 1.39 -3.69 23.48
N PHE A 128 1.70 -2.84 22.51
CA PHE A 128 0.83 -2.60 21.36
C PHE A 128 1.64 -2.30 20.10
N TYR A 129 1.00 -2.42 18.93
CA TYR A 129 1.61 -2.03 17.65
C TYR A 129 1.08 -0.67 17.21
N GLY A 130 1.99 0.23 16.86
CA GLY A 130 1.72 1.54 16.27
C GLY A 130 2.35 1.66 14.89
N ILE A 131 1.99 2.71 14.15
CA ILE A 131 2.67 3.06 12.88
C ILE A 131 3.33 4.42 13.06
N ILE A 132 4.65 4.49 12.90
CA ILE A 132 5.39 5.75 12.86
C ILE A 132 5.47 6.17 11.39
N ALA A 133 4.75 7.21 11.01
CA ALA A 133 4.81 7.78 9.67
C ALA A 133 6.19 8.42 9.40
N GLU A 134 6.58 8.50 8.12
CA GLU A 134 7.89 9.06 7.71
C GLU A 134 8.08 10.53 8.14
N ASP A 135 7.01 11.28 8.31
CA ASP A 135 7.01 12.66 8.83
C ASP A 135 7.18 12.75 10.36
N GLY A 136 7.33 11.61 11.03
CA GLY A 136 7.45 11.49 12.48
C GLY A 136 6.12 11.45 13.22
N MET A 137 4.98 11.41 12.52
CA MET A 137 3.67 11.29 13.16
C MET A 137 3.42 9.86 13.64
N ASN A 138 3.19 9.70 14.93
CA ASN A 138 2.78 8.41 15.52
C ASN A 138 1.28 8.20 15.34
N CYS A 139 0.91 7.12 14.65
CA CYS A 139 -0.47 6.67 14.48
C CYS A 139 -0.72 5.44 15.36
N LEU A 140 -1.85 5.43 16.06
CA LEU A 140 -2.31 4.32 16.87
C LEU A 140 -3.53 3.66 16.20
N PRO A 141 -3.33 2.64 15.35
CA PRO A 141 -4.42 2.00 14.64
C PRO A 141 -5.28 1.11 15.56
N ALA A 142 -6.59 1.41 15.64
CA ALA A 142 -7.55 0.60 16.40
C ALA A 142 -7.82 -0.78 15.75
N ASN A 143 -7.61 -0.88 14.43
CA ASN A 143 -7.95 -2.03 13.59
C ASN A 143 -6.76 -2.54 12.76
N LEU A 144 -5.52 -2.45 13.26
CA LEU A 144 -4.35 -2.98 12.54
C LEU A 144 -4.49 -4.50 12.34
N PRO A 145 -4.54 -4.99 11.07
CA PRO A 145 -4.69 -6.41 10.80
C PRO A 145 -3.50 -7.21 11.33
N GLU A 146 -3.74 -8.46 11.74
CA GLU A 146 -2.73 -9.28 12.43
C GLU A 146 -1.52 -9.58 11.55
N GLU A 147 -1.73 -9.72 10.24
CA GLU A 147 -0.68 -9.95 9.26
C GLU A 147 0.32 -8.77 9.14
N TYR A 148 -0.08 -7.56 9.57
CA TYR A 148 0.78 -6.37 9.57
C TYR A 148 1.42 -6.09 10.94
N ARG A 149 1.14 -6.87 11.99
CA ARG A 149 1.71 -6.69 13.34
C ARG A 149 3.13 -7.23 13.44
N ILE A 150 4.02 -6.71 12.60
CA ILE A 150 5.41 -7.12 12.49
C ILE A 150 6.25 -5.89 12.83
N ASP A 151 7.05 -5.98 13.89
CA ASP A 151 7.92 -4.88 14.28
C ASP A 151 8.94 -4.58 13.17
N GLY A 152 9.00 -3.31 12.77
CA GLY A 152 9.79 -2.82 11.66
C GLY A 152 9.12 -2.90 10.28
N LEU A 153 7.91 -3.43 10.10
CA LEU A 153 7.32 -3.57 8.76
C LEU A 153 7.02 -2.21 8.13
N SER A 154 7.59 -1.94 6.95
CA SER A 154 7.29 -0.74 6.17
C SER A 154 5.96 -0.92 5.42
N VAL A 155 5.06 0.04 5.58
CA VAL A 155 3.70 0.00 5.03
C VAL A 155 3.33 1.34 4.39
N ARG A 156 2.57 1.27 3.31
CA ARG A 156 1.78 2.40 2.81
C ARG A 156 0.38 2.19 3.33
N PHE A 157 -0.16 3.22 3.96
CA PHE A 157 -1.49 3.13 4.54
C PHE A 157 -2.30 4.38 4.29
N SER A 158 -3.62 4.20 4.30
CA SER A 158 -4.60 5.26 4.39
C SER A 158 -5.44 4.99 5.62
N ALA A 159 -5.65 5.99 6.47
CA ALA A 159 -6.38 5.83 7.71
C ALA A 159 -7.19 7.07 8.06
N ASP A 160 -8.33 6.87 8.71
CA ASP A 160 -9.15 7.94 9.26
C ASP A 160 -8.71 8.29 10.65
N LEU A 161 -8.50 9.59 10.91
CA LEU A 161 -8.30 10.08 12.26
C LEU A 161 -9.59 9.89 13.06
N GLU A 162 -9.47 9.26 14.23
CA GLU A 162 -10.52 9.27 15.23
C GLU A 162 -10.31 10.47 16.16
N GLU A 163 -11.11 11.52 15.96
CA GLU A 163 -11.21 12.61 16.95
C GLU A 163 -12.06 12.14 18.14
N ASP A 164 -11.70 12.56 19.37
CA ASP A 164 -12.39 12.27 20.65
C ASP A 164 -12.19 10.90 21.32
N VAL A 165 -11.05 10.24 21.16
CA VAL A 165 -10.74 9.04 21.96
C VAL A 165 -10.09 9.40 23.31
N VAL A 166 -10.87 9.42 24.38
CA VAL A 166 -10.37 9.64 25.76
C VAL A 166 -9.92 8.30 26.36
N GLY A 167 -8.65 8.20 26.79
CA GLY A 167 -8.18 7.11 27.67
C GLY A 167 -7.15 6.14 27.10
N PHE A 168 -6.48 6.45 25.99
CA PHE A 168 -5.46 5.60 25.36
C PHE A 168 -4.04 6.13 25.58
N PRO A 169 -2.99 5.28 25.44
CA PRO A 169 -1.61 5.70 25.66
C PRO A 169 -1.30 6.97 24.87
N MET A 170 -0.70 7.99 25.51
CA MET A 170 -0.36 9.28 24.86
C MET A 170 0.76 9.17 23.80
N TRP A 171 0.93 8.00 23.18
CA TRP A 171 2.01 7.68 22.27
C TRP A 171 1.69 8.02 20.80
N GLY A 172 0.42 8.15 20.40
CA GLY A 172 0.06 8.50 19.02
C GLY A 172 -1.40 8.89 18.83
N ILE A 173 -1.72 9.37 17.62
CA ILE A 173 -3.07 9.78 17.21
C ILE A 173 -3.89 8.52 16.88
N PRO A 174 -5.05 8.29 17.50
CA PRO A 174 -5.93 7.17 17.17
C PRO A 174 -6.41 7.23 15.72
N VAL A 175 -6.28 6.11 15.01
CA VAL A 175 -6.71 6.01 13.61
C VAL A 175 -7.44 4.69 13.32
N ASN A 176 -8.30 4.70 12.31
CA ASN A 176 -8.79 3.48 11.67
C ASN A 176 -8.17 3.32 10.28
N ILE A 177 -7.43 2.23 10.08
CA ILE A 177 -6.87 1.86 8.80
C ILE A 177 -8.00 1.56 7.81
N ARG A 178 -7.97 2.24 6.66
CA ARG A 178 -8.81 1.97 5.47
C ARG A 178 -8.15 0.97 4.55
N THR A 179 -6.91 1.28 4.20
CA THR A 179 -6.07 0.46 3.32
C THR A 179 -4.69 0.41 3.92
N ILE A 180 -4.07 -0.76 3.91
CA ILE A 180 -2.69 -0.94 4.29
C ILE A 180 -2.11 -1.99 3.36
N GLU A 181 -0.96 -1.67 2.81
CA GLU A 181 -0.17 -2.56 1.96
C GLU A 181 1.28 -2.45 2.40
N PRO A 182 2.07 -3.52 2.32
CA PRO A 182 3.50 -3.39 2.55
C PRO A 182 4.08 -2.43 1.51
N SER A 183 4.87 -1.44 1.95
CA SER A 183 5.51 -0.49 1.04
C SER A 183 7.01 -0.72 1.01
N GLY A 184 7.58 -0.69 -0.19
CA GLY A 184 9.00 -0.89 -0.42
C GLY A 184 9.35 -2.38 -0.49
N GLY A 185 10.16 -2.75 -1.47
CA GLY A 185 10.84 -4.03 -1.42
C GLY A 185 11.80 -3.98 -0.24
N VAL A 186 11.58 -4.80 0.78
CA VAL A 186 12.55 -4.87 1.87
C VAL A 186 13.86 -5.41 1.30
N ARG A 187 14.83 -4.54 1.07
CA ARG A 187 16.17 -4.94 0.66
C ARG A 187 16.94 -5.40 1.88
N LEU A 188 16.93 -6.71 2.09
CA LEU A 188 17.82 -7.34 3.04
C LEU A 188 19.19 -7.56 2.39
N VAL A 189 20.23 -7.40 3.18
CA VAL A 189 21.62 -7.67 2.81
C VAL A 189 22.23 -8.59 3.85
N ALA A 190 22.96 -9.60 3.40
CA ALA A 190 23.67 -10.51 4.28
C ALA A 190 25.01 -10.88 3.65
N GLY A 191 26.05 -10.96 4.46
CA GLY A 191 27.39 -11.24 3.97
C GLY A 191 28.44 -11.17 5.06
N ASN A 192 29.68 -11.25 4.61
CA ASN A 192 30.85 -10.96 5.42
C ASN A 192 31.37 -9.56 5.06
N GLY A 193 32.10 -8.96 5.99
CA GLY A 193 32.79 -7.71 5.76
C GLY A 193 33.69 -7.35 6.93
N THR A 194 34.27 -6.16 6.85
CA THR A 194 35.16 -5.62 7.87
C THR A 194 34.60 -4.30 8.41
N ILE A 195 34.54 -4.19 9.74
CA ILE A 195 34.24 -2.92 10.41
C ILE A 195 35.40 -1.95 10.15
N THR A 196 35.10 -0.80 9.56
CA THR A 196 36.09 0.19 9.14
C THR A 196 35.76 1.54 9.77
N TYR A 197 36.74 2.18 10.40
CA TYR A 197 36.63 3.57 10.82
C TYR A 197 36.83 4.51 9.63
N VAL A 198 35.88 5.43 9.44
CA VAL A 198 35.84 6.39 8.34
C VAL A 198 35.98 7.79 8.93
N ASP A 199 37.07 8.47 8.60
CA ASP A 199 37.36 9.85 9.05
C ASP A 199 36.69 10.89 8.16
N LEU A 200 35.35 10.92 8.18
CA LEU A 200 34.51 11.93 7.52
C LEU A 200 33.52 12.53 8.53
N GLU A 201 33.29 13.84 8.45
CA GLU A 201 32.26 14.57 9.23
C GLU A 201 32.26 14.29 10.74
N GLY A 202 33.43 14.05 11.34
CA GLY A 202 33.58 13.76 12.78
C GLY A 202 33.87 12.30 13.11
N GLY A 203 33.95 11.44 12.10
CA GLY A 203 34.38 10.06 12.25
C GLY A 203 33.24 9.12 12.60
N PHE A 204 33.09 8.04 11.85
CA PHE A 204 32.09 7.01 12.12
C PHE A 204 32.62 5.62 11.74
N TYR A 205 31.93 4.57 12.18
CA TYR A 205 32.24 3.20 11.78
C TYR A 205 31.24 2.73 10.73
N GLY A 206 31.76 2.13 9.67
CA GLY A 206 30.99 1.49 8.60
C GLY A 206 31.34 0.02 8.45
N ILE A 207 30.53 -0.70 7.68
CA ILE A 207 30.82 -2.08 7.26
C ILE A 207 31.21 -2.03 5.78
N VAL A 208 32.42 -2.48 5.46
CA VAL A 208 32.83 -2.72 4.08
C VAL A 208 32.67 -4.21 3.81
N ALA A 209 31.68 -4.58 3.01
CA ALA A 209 31.42 -5.97 2.68
C ALA A 209 32.49 -6.54 1.73
N ASP A 210 32.64 -7.86 1.73
CA ASP A 210 33.62 -8.57 0.90
C ASP A 210 33.40 -8.36 -0.62
N ASP A 211 32.18 -8.02 -1.02
CA ASP A 211 31.82 -7.65 -2.41
C ASP A 211 32.15 -6.19 -2.77
N GLY A 212 32.65 -5.41 -1.80
CA GLY A 212 32.99 -4.01 -1.94
C GLY A 212 31.83 -3.04 -1.69
N GLU A 213 30.61 -3.52 -1.42
CA GLU A 213 29.53 -2.65 -0.96
C GLU A 213 29.84 -2.05 0.42
N GLN A 214 29.40 -0.82 0.63
CA GLN A 214 29.60 -0.10 1.87
C GLN A 214 28.25 0.08 2.55
N TYR A 215 28.20 -0.17 3.84
CA TYR A 215 27.00 -0.02 4.65
C TYR A 215 27.27 0.87 5.86
N PHE A 216 26.35 1.80 6.10
CA PHE A 216 26.36 2.69 7.25
C PHE A 216 25.38 2.15 8.31
N PRO A 217 25.86 1.44 9.35
CA PRO A 217 24.99 0.80 10.30
C PRO A 217 24.40 1.82 11.29
N LEU A 218 23.07 1.90 11.34
CA LEU A 218 22.33 2.75 12.27
C LEU A 218 22.30 2.08 13.65
N GLY A 219 22.94 2.72 14.64
CA GLY A 219 22.88 2.27 16.03
C GLY A 219 23.66 1.00 16.35
N LEU A 220 24.78 0.74 15.66
CA LEU A 220 25.64 -0.42 15.96
C LEU A 220 26.20 -0.31 17.40
N SER A 221 26.09 -1.41 18.16
CA SER A 221 26.59 -1.47 19.54
C SER A 221 28.10 -1.21 19.61
N GLU A 222 28.53 -0.46 20.63
CA GLU A 222 29.94 -0.12 20.89
C GLU A 222 30.89 -1.32 20.91
N ALA A 223 30.39 -2.51 21.27
CA ALA A 223 31.16 -3.75 21.28
C ALA A 223 31.71 -4.15 19.90
N TRP A 224 31.09 -3.68 18.82
CA TRP A 224 31.48 -3.96 17.44
C TRP A 224 32.27 -2.82 16.79
N LEU A 225 32.43 -1.68 17.46
CA LEU A 225 33.13 -0.49 16.93
C LEU A 225 34.65 -0.64 17.06
N VAL A 226 35.19 -1.66 16.40
CA VAL A 226 36.63 -1.97 16.39
C VAL A 226 37.10 -1.97 14.95
N ASP A 227 37.96 -1.02 14.61
CA ASP A 227 38.52 -0.91 13.26
C ASP A 227 39.29 -2.18 12.87
N GLY A 228 39.03 -2.67 11.66
CA GLY A 228 39.60 -3.91 11.13
C GLY A 228 38.95 -5.20 11.65
N MET A 229 37.81 -5.14 12.35
CA MET A 229 37.13 -6.35 12.82
C MET A 229 36.35 -7.04 11.69
N ASP A 230 36.73 -8.28 11.40
CA ASP A 230 35.99 -9.11 10.45
C ASP A 230 34.69 -9.67 11.07
N VAL A 231 33.59 -9.44 10.37
CA VAL A 231 32.23 -9.75 10.81
C VAL A 231 31.44 -10.49 9.74
N ALA A 232 30.51 -11.32 10.19
CA ALA A 232 29.38 -11.77 9.39
C ALA A 232 28.15 -10.98 9.86
N PHE A 233 27.32 -10.51 8.93
CA PHE A 233 26.16 -9.70 9.29
C PHE A 233 24.96 -10.00 8.40
N VAL A 234 23.79 -9.62 8.91
CA VAL A 234 22.56 -9.45 8.14
C VAL A 234 21.89 -8.17 8.60
N ALA A 235 21.45 -7.38 7.63
CA ALA A 235 20.90 -6.07 7.86
C ALA A 235 19.79 -5.76 6.85
N ARG A 236 18.97 -4.77 7.20
CA ARG A 236 17.95 -4.22 6.32
C ARG A 236 18.40 -2.85 5.84
N ALA A 237 18.39 -2.63 4.53
CA ALA A 237 18.67 -1.32 3.97
C ALA A 237 17.54 -0.33 4.26
N ARG A 238 17.93 0.92 4.54
CA ARG A 238 17.05 2.05 4.80
C ARG A 238 17.18 3.03 3.64
N GLU A 239 16.29 2.90 2.67
CA GLU A 239 16.25 3.76 1.47
C GLU A 239 15.71 5.16 1.79
N ASP A 240 15.00 5.30 2.90
CA ASP A 240 14.43 6.55 3.44
C ASP A 240 15.46 7.42 4.17
N VAL A 241 16.64 6.88 4.46
CA VAL A 241 17.68 7.56 5.23
C VAL A 241 18.81 7.99 4.30
N ALA A 242 19.21 9.26 4.39
CA ALA A 242 20.40 9.75 3.70
C ALA A 242 21.67 9.34 4.45
N ALA A 243 22.66 8.81 3.74
CA ALA A 243 23.96 8.46 4.33
C ALA A 243 24.80 9.70 4.67
N ILE A 244 25.57 9.59 5.76
CA ILE A 244 26.57 10.59 6.17
C ILE A 244 27.63 10.71 5.07
N GLY A 245 27.90 11.93 4.60
CA GLY A 245 28.88 12.17 3.53
C GLY A 245 28.67 11.36 2.24
N GLN A 246 27.45 10.85 1.98
CA GLN A 246 27.15 9.92 0.87
C GLN A 246 27.97 8.61 0.93
N TRP A 247 28.45 8.21 2.11
CA TRP A 247 29.24 6.99 2.29
C TRP A 247 28.36 5.83 2.76
N GLY A 248 28.29 4.79 1.92
CA GLY A 248 27.56 3.55 2.20
C GLY A 248 26.03 3.69 2.26
N ALA A 249 25.33 2.57 2.04
CA ALA A 249 23.88 2.52 2.21
C ALA A 249 23.53 2.43 3.71
N PRO A 250 22.61 3.26 4.25
CA PRO A 250 22.19 3.14 5.64
C PRO A 250 21.47 1.81 5.88
N VAL A 251 21.80 1.14 6.98
CA VAL A 251 21.23 -0.16 7.32
C VAL A 251 20.87 -0.28 8.79
N ASP A 252 19.75 -0.92 9.09
CA ASP A 252 19.44 -1.45 10.42
C ASP A 252 20.03 -2.86 10.53
N VAL A 253 21.01 -3.05 11.41
CA VAL A 253 21.65 -4.35 11.60
C VAL A 253 20.71 -5.29 12.36
N ILE A 254 20.26 -6.36 11.71
CA ILE A 254 19.38 -7.38 12.30
C ILE A 254 20.19 -8.31 13.21
N ALA A 255 21.35 -8.77 12.71
CA ALA A 255 22.29 -9.55 13.49
C ALA A 255 23.71 -9.39 12.94
N ILE A 256 24.68 -9.50 13.85
CA ILE A 256 26.10 -9.44 13.56
C ILE A 256 26.84 -10.42 14.47
N ASP A 257 27.87 -11.05 13.93
CA ASP A 257 28.74 -11.99 14.63
C ASP A 257 30.16 -11.86 14.07
N LYS A 258 31.15 -12.46 14.75
CA LYS A 258 32.51 -12.53 14.18
C LYS A 258 32.51 -13.35 12.90
N ALA A 259 33.31 -12.95 11.91
CA ALA A 259 33.46 -13.71 10.68
C ALA A 259 33.82 -15.19 10.99
N GLY A 260 33.14 -16.11 10.32
CA GLY A 260 33.29 -17.55 10.53
C GLY A 260 32.49 -18.15 11.69
N SER A 261 32.06 -17.35 12.68
CA SER A 261 31.21 -17.82 13.80
C SER A 261 29.75 -18.00 13.41
N ALA A 262 29.29 -17.29 12.37
CA ALA A 262 27.94 -17.37 11.86
C ALA A 262 27.92 -17.34 10.33
N THR A 263 26.82 -17.83 9.76
CA THR A 263 26.46 -17.55 8.37
C THR A 263 25.03 -17.09 8.38
N PHE A 264 24.84 -15.86 7.96
CA PHE A 264 23.51 -15.29 7.81
C PHE A 264 23.05 -15.44 6.36
N VAL A 265 21.74 -15.55 6.19
CA VAL A 265 21.07 -15.56 4.90
C VAL A 265 19.98 -14.51 4.92
N ALA A 266 19.76 -13.89 3.77
CA ALA A 266 18.68 -12.96 3.56
C ALA A 266 18.12 -13.15 2.16
N GLU A 267 16.88 -13.62 2.05
CA GLU A 267 16.28 -13.99 0.76
C GLU A 267 14.78 -13.73 0.76
N ASN A 268 14.25 -13.63 -0.46
CA ASN A 268 12.83 -13.73 -0.73
C ASN A 268 12.50 -15.18 -1.08
N GLY A 269 11.33 -15.64 -0.67
CA GLY A 269 10.86 -16.98 -0.99
C GLY A 269 9.38 -17.17 -0.77
N THR A 270 8.94 -18.39 -1.01
CA THR A 270 7.57 -18.86 -0.78
C THR A 270 7.58 -19.87 0.35
N VAL A 271 6.70 -19.67 1.33
CA VAL A 271 6.42 -20.66 2.37
C VAL A 271 5.61 -21.78 1.75
N THR A 272 6.04 -23.02 1.93
CA THR A 272 5.43 -24.20 1.32
C THR A 272 5.22 -25.28 2.36
N TYR A 273 4.02 -25.86 2.41
CA TYR A 273 3.75 -27.05 3.19
C TYR A 273 4.34 -28.28 2.50
N ILE A 274 5.10 -29.08 3.25
CA ILE A 274 5.82 -30.24 2.76
C ILE A 274 5.33 -31.46 3.53
N ASP A 275 4.68 -32.37 2.82
CA ASP A 275 4.14 -33.62 3.37
C ASP A 275 5.23 -34.70 3.46
N LEU A 276 6.18 -34.49 4.36
CA LEU A 276 7.18 -35.48 4.76
C LEU A 276 7.21 -35.57 6.28
N GLU A 277 7.30 -36.80 6.81
CA GLU A 277 7.49 -37.07 8.25
C GLU A 277 6.47 -36.41 9.20
N GLY A 278 5.20 -36.35 8.78
CA GLY A 278 4.13 -35.73 9.56
C GLY A 278 3.86 -34.27 9.21
N GLY A 279 4.53 -33.74 8.19
CA GLY A 279 4.24 -32.45 7.60
C GLY A 279 4.97 -31.30 8.28
N PHE A 280 5.55 -30.40 7.50
CA PHE A 280 6.18 -29.18 8.01
C PHE A 280 6.13 -28.05 6.98
N TYR A 281 6.37 -26.82 7.43
CA TYR A 281 6.50 -25.68 6.53
C TYR A 281 7.97 -25.38 6.24
N GLY A 282 8.33 -25.36 4.96
CA GLY A 282 9.63 -24.94 4.46
C GLY A 282 9.54 -23.58 3.75
N ILE A 283 10.70 -22.97 3.47
CA ILE A 283 10.78 -21.78 2.61
C ILE A 283 11.58 -22.15 1.36
N ILE A 284 10.95 -22.03 0.19
CA ILE A 284 11.61 -22.15 -1.11
C ILE A 284 11.98 -20.75 -1.55
N ALA A 285 13.27 -20.41 -1.50
CA ALA A 285 13.75 -19.11 -1.94
C ALA A 285 13.54 -18.93 -3.45
N ASP A 286 13.39 -17.68 -3.90
CA ASP A 286 13.19 -17.35 -5.31
C ASP A 286 14.37 -17.84 -6.19
N GLY A 287 15.56 -18.00 -5.61
CA GLY A 287 16.74 -18.62 -6.24
C GLY A 287 16.73 -20.16 -6.26
N GLY A 288 15.66 -20.82 -5.79
CA GLY A 288 15.49 -22.27 -5.77
C GLY A 288 16.13 -22.98 -4.57
N ARG A 289 16.74 -22.26 -3.64
CA ARG A 289 17.28 -22.85 -2.40
C ARG A 289 16.15 -23.22 -1.45
N HIS A 290 16.28 -24.37 -0.80
CA HIS A 290 15.33 -24.84 0.20
C HIS A 290 15.86 -24.56 1.61
N TYR A 291 15.02 -23.96 2.44
CA TYR A 291 15.32 -23.64 3.82
C TYR A 291 14.32 -24.29 4.74
N LEU A 292 14.81 -24.99 5.75
CA LEU A 292 14.00 -25.53 6.84
C LEU A 292 14.01 -24.52 7.99
N PRO A 293 12.94 -23.72 8.15
CA PRO A 293 12.93 -22.64 9.12
C PRO A 293 12.72 -23.17 10.53
N LEU A 294 13.67 -22.87 11.42
CA LEU A 294 13.58 -23.14 12.85
C LEU A 294 12.97 -21.92 13.52
N GLY A 295 11.79 -22.10 14.11
CA GLY A 295 11.08 -21.00 14.78
C GLY A 295 10.32 -20.08 13.82
N LEU A 296 9.86 -20.58 12.67
CA LEU A 296 8.89 -19.83 11.87
C LEU A 296 7.60 -19.66 12.68
N GLU A 297 7.20 -18.42 12.90
CA GLU A 297 5.98 -18.10 13.65
C GLU A 297 4.73 -18.63 12.93
N GLU A 298 3.71 -19.01 13.70
CA GLU A 298 2.49 -19.66 13.18
C GLU A 298 1.80 -18.82 12.10
N ARG A 299 1.79 -17.49 12.26
CA ARG A 299 1.19 -16.56 11.28
C ARG A 299 1.81 -16.64 9.88
N TYR A 300 3.07 -17.08 9.77
CA TYR A 300 3.73 -17.23 8.47
C TYR A 300 3.57 -18.63 7.88
N ARG A 301 2.97 -19.58 8.62
CA ARG A 301 2.77 -20.97 8.20
C ARG A 301 1.52 -21.10 7.34
N VAL A 302 1.51 -20.36 6.24
CA VAL A 302 0.46 -20.39 5.23
C VAL A 302 1.09 -20.84 3.93
N ASP A 303 0.58 -21.92 3.37
CA ASP A 303 1.06 -22.44 2.10
C ASP A 303 0.87 -21.40 0.99
N GLY A 304 1.94 -21.16 0.21
CA GLY A 304 1.98 -20.14 -0.83
C GLY A 304 2.30 -18.72 -0.36
N MET A 305 2.46 -18.47 0.95
CA MET A 305 2.79 -17.13 1.45
C MET A 305 4.17 -16.68 0.93
N ARG A 306 4.23 -15.49 0.33
CA ARG A 306 5.51 -14.88 -0.05
C ARG A 306 6.13 -14.19 1.16
N VAL A 307 7.42 -14.37 1.38
CA VAL A 307 8.16 -13.77 2.50
C VAL A 307 9.52 -13.26 2.06
N ALA A 308 9.97 -12.17 2.67
CA ALA A 308 11.39 -11.81 2.75
C ALA A 308 11.83 -12.15 4.17
N PHE A 309 12.92 -12.90 4.30
CA PHE A 309 13.37 -13.37 5.62
C PHE A 309 14.88 -13.20 5.77
N ALA A 310 15.29 -12.97 7.01
CA ALA A 310 16.67 -13.01 7.48
C ALA A 310 16.82 -14.14 8.49
N GLY A 311 17.92 -14.89 8.42
CA GLY A 311 18.15 -16.02 9.30
C GLY A 311 19.62 -16.38 9.50
N LYS A 312 19.92 -17.17 10.54
CA LYS A 312 21.25 -17.76 10.80
C LYS A 312 21.21 -19.24 10.45
N ILE A 313 22.10 -19.70 9.56
CA ILE A 313 22.24 -21.12 9.22
C ILE A 313 22.66 -21.90 10.45
N ALA A 314 21.90 -22.93 10.80
CA ALA A 314 22.20 -23.85 11.89
C ALA A 314 22.99 -25.04 11.34
N ARG A 315 24.33 -24.94 11.37
CA ARG A 315 25.25 -25.94 10.79
C ARG A 315 25.35 -27.23 11.59
N ASP A 316 25.16 -27.15 12.91
CA ASP A 316 25.41 -28.26 13.84
C ASP A 316 24.12 -28.96 14.30
N ILE A 317 23.07 -28.89 13.48
CA ILE A 317 21.83 -29.61 13.77
C ILE A 317 21.54 -30.62 12.66
N VAL A 318 21.10 -31.79 13.09
CA VAL A 318 20.55 -32.81 12.20
C VAL A 318 19.06 -32.77 12.39
N THR A 319 18.33 -32.54 11.30
CA THR A 319 16.88 -32.52 11.32
C THR A 319 16.34 -33.85 10.82
N ILE A 320 15.19 -34.24 11.35
CA ILE A 320 14.53 -35.48 10.94
C ILE A 320 14.08 -35.32 9.48
N GLN A 321 13.59 -34.12 9.12
CA GLN A 321 13.00 -33.80 7.83
C GLN A 321 13.92 -34.05 6.63
N GLN A 322 15.24 -34.06 6.84
CA GLN A 322 16.28 -34.24 5.80
C GLN A 322 16.05 -33.39 4.54
N TRP A 323 15.39 -32.24 4.70
CA TRP A 323 14.99 -31.35 3.61
C TRP A 323 15.45 -29.93 3.90
N GLY A 324 16.08 -29.32 2.91
CA GLY A 324 16.55 -27.94 2.97
C GLY A 324 17.70 -27.71 3.96
N THR A 325 18.22 -26.48 3.95
CA THR A 325 19.22 -26.02 4.90
C THR A 325 18.53 -25.51 6.17
N PRO A 326 18.82 -26.04 7.37
CA PRO A 326 18.20 -25.56 8.58
C PRO A 326 18.63 -24.12 8.90
N VAL A 327 17.66 -23.24 9.10
CA VAL A 327 17.89 -21.81 9.34
C VAL A 327 17.08 -21.33 10.53
N LYS A 328 17.74 -20.75 11.54
CA LYS A 328 17.04 -20.05 12.61
C LYS A 328 16.55 -18.71 12.07
N ILE A 329 15.23 -18.52 12.04
CA ILE A 329 14.63 -17.26 11.57
C ILE A 329 14.93 -16.16 12.60
N LEU A 330 15.44 -15.04 12.12
CA LEU A 330 15.77 -13.87 12.92
C LEU A 330 14.77 -12.73 12.67
N ALA A 331 14.37 -12.54 11.42
CA ALA A 331 13.35 -11.57 11.04
C ALA A 331 12.61 -12.02 9.78
N VAL A 332 11.33 -11.64 9.68
CA VAL A 332 10.52 -11.72 8.46
C VAL A 332 9.98 -10.33 8.19
N PRO A 333 10.83 -9.41 7.69
CA PRO A 333 10.46 -7.99 7.58
C PRO A 333 9.42 -7.71 6.50
N TRP A 334 9.09 -8.69 5.66
CA TRP A 334 7.99 -8.61 4.71
C TRP A 334 7.35 -9.99 4.54
N ALA A 335 6.02 -10.02 4.55
CA ALA A 335 5.23 -11.20 4.24
C ALA A 335 3.96 -10.76 3.49
N CYS A 336 3.51 -11.58 2.55
CA CYS A 336 2.27 -11.36 1.83
C CYS A 336 1.59 -12.69 1.54
N SER A 337 0.49 -12.93 2.26
CA SER A 337 -0.38 -14.10 2.09
C SER A 337 -1.16 -14.07 0.77
N SER A 338 -1.41 -12.88 0.20
CA SER A 338 -2.18 -12.68 -1.03
C SER A 338 -1.33 -12.49 -2.30
N CYS A 339 -0.01 -12.30 -2.15
CA CYS A 339 0.92 -12.10 -3.26
C CYS A 339 1.50 -13.42 -3.79
N GLY A 340 1.28 -14.53 -3.07
CA GLY A 340 1.40 -15.86 -3.64
C GLY A 340 0.27 -16.01 -4.65
N GLY A 341 0.60 -16.07 -5.94
CA GLY A 341 -0.39 -16.44 -6.96
C GLY A 341 -1.13 -17.68 -6.47
N SER A 342 -2.45 -17.67 -6.64
CA SER A 342 -3.40 -18.69 -6.16
C SER A 342 -3.08 -20.10 -6.67
N ALA A 343 -2.01 -20.68 -6.15
CA ALA A 343 -1.53 -22.03 -6.37
C ALA A 343 -1.21 -22.58 -4.98
N GLY A 344 -2.26 -22.93 -4.24
CA GLY A 344 -2.11 -23.34 -2.84
C GLY A 344 -3.35 -23.28 -1.95
N ILE A 345 -4.57 -23.06 -2.46
CA ILE A 345 -5.68 -23.77 -1.80
C ILE A 345 -5.48 -25.20 -2.26
N ALA A 346 -4.91 -26.06 -1.40
CA ALA A 346 -4.93 -27.50 -1.64
C ALA A 346 -6.36 -27.86 -1.99
N ASN A 347 -6.60 -28.27 -3.24
CA ASN A 347 -7.94 -28.62 -3.68
C ASN A 347 -8.42 -29.74 -2.75
N PRO A 348 -9.41 -29.48 -1.87
CA PRO A 348 -9.77 -30.44 -0.84
C PRO A 348 -10.30 -31.73 -1.46
N ALA A 349 -10.86 -31.66 -2.68
CA ALA A 349 -11.28 -32.82 -3.44
C ALA A 349 -10.09 -33.66 -3.95
N ALA A 350 -9.06 -33.02 -4.52
CA ALA A 350 -7.82 -33.69 -4.92
C ALA A 350 -7.11 -34.34 -3.73
N ALA A 351 -7.03 -33.62 -2.61
CA ALA A 351 -6.43 -34.12 -1.37
C ALA A 351 -7.21 -35.33 -0.82
N TRP A 352 -8.54 -35.26 -0.81
CA TRP A 352 -9.40 -36.38 -0.40
C TRP A 352 -9.20 -37.61 -1.29
N CYS A 353 -9.11 -37.40 -2.61
CA CYS A 353 -8.86 -38.46 -3.58
C CYS A 353 -7.62 -39.29 -3.25
N LEU A 354 -6.50 -38.58 -3.04
CA LEU A 354 -5.21 -39.17 -2.71
C LEU A 354 -5.22 -39.81 -1.32
N ALA A 355 -5.87 -39.18 -0.34
CA ALA A 355 -6.00 -39.71 1.02
C ALA A 355 -6.75 -41.05 1.08
N GLN A 356 -7.72 -41.27 0.17
CA GLN A 356 -8.44 -42.54 0.04
C GLN A 356 -7.67 -43.62 -0.75
N GLY A 357 -6.43 -43.32 -1.17
CA GLY A 357 -5.56 -44.24 -1.90
C GLY A 357 -5.89 -44.38 -3.38
N HIS A 358 -6.69 -43.46 -3.95
CA HIS A 358 -6.97 -43.43 -5.39
C HIS A 358 -5.91 -42.62 -6.13
N ALA A 359 -5.72 -42.91 -7.42
CA ALA A 359 -4.89 -42.08 -8.28
C ALA A 359 -5.64 -40.80 -8.67
N TYR A 360 -4.91 -39.71 -8.88
CA TYR A 360 -5.47 -38.40 -9.24
C TYR A 360 -4.87 -37.90 -10.55
N GLU A 361 -5.71 -37.32 -11.41
CA GLU A 361 -5.30 -36.77 -12.71
C GLU A 361 -6.07 -35.47 -12.99
N ILE A 362 -5.39 -34.45 -13.53
CA ILE A 362 -6.02 -33.23 -14.03
C ILE A 362 -6.24 -33.39 -15.54
N ARG A 363 -7.47 -33.16 -16.00
CA ARG A 363 -7.86 -33.24 -17.41
C ARG A 363 -8.30 -31.88 -17.93
N LYS A 364 -8.16 -31.69 -19.25
CA LYS A 364 -8.58 -30.48 -19.96
C LYS A 364 -9.84 -30.73 -20.78
N ASN A 365 -10.79 -29.82 -20.66
CA ASN A 365 -11.94 -29.73 -21.54
C ASN A 365 -11.56 -29.07 -22.89
N PRO A 366 -12.37 -29.27 -23.95
CA PRO A 366 -12.14 -28.62 -25.25
C PRO A 366 -12.16 -27.09 -25.23
N ASP A 367 -12.80 -26.49 -24.22
CA ASP A 367 -12.84 -25.04 -23.99
C ASP A 367 -11.60 -24.50 -23.24
N GLY A 368 -10.67 -25.38 -22.87
CA GLY A 368 -9.46 -25.05 -22.14
C GLY A 368 -9.60 -25.05 -20.61
N SER A 369 -10.79 -25.29 -20.06
CA SER A 369 -10.97 -25.46 -18.61
C SER A 369 -10.36 -26.77 -18.11
N GLU A 370 -9.79 -26.78 -16.91
CA GLU A 370 -9.21 -27.95 -16.25
C GLU A 370 -10.16 -28.50 -15.17
N TYR A 371 -10.20 -29.82 -14.99
CA TYR A 371 -10.94 -30.50 -13.92
C TYR A 371 -10.16 -31.71 -13.39
N GLY A 372 -10.27 -31.99 -12.09
CA GLY A 372 -9.62 -33.14 -11.46
C GLY A 372 -10.50 -34.40 -11.44
N VAL A 373 -9.90 -35.57 -11.59
CA VAL A 373 -10.60 -36.86 -11.48
C VAL A 373 -9.89 -37.83 -10.55
N CYS A 374 -10.69 -38.63 -9.84
CA CYS A 374 -10.25 -39.77 -9.05
C CYS A 374 -10.34 -41.06 -9.85
N ILE A 375 -9.23 -41.78 -9.92
CA ILE A 375 -9.08 -43.05 -10.63
C ILE A 375 -8.92 -44.17 -9.59
N PHE A 376 -9.97 -44.98 -9.48
CA PHE A 376 -10.06 -46.10 -8.54
C PHE A 376 -9.28 -47.30 -9.08
N ALA A 377 -8.80 -48.18 -8.20
CA ALA A 377 -8.05 -49.38 -8.59
C ALA A 377 -8.82 -50.34 -9.53
N ASN A 378 -10.16 -50.27 -9.53
CA ASN A 378 -11.01 -51.03 -10.44
C ASN A 378 -11.19 -50.37 -11.83
N GLY A 379 -10.52 -49.25 -12.09
CA GLY A 379 -10.60 -48.47 -13.33
C GLY A 379 -11.76 -47.47 -13.40
N THR A 380 -12.56 -47.34 -12.34
CA THR A 380 -13.63 -46.33 -12.27
C THR A 380 -13.01 -44.94 -12.20
N VAL A 381 -13.58 -43.98 -12.93
CA VAL A 381 -13.15 -42.58 -12.91
C VAL A 381 -14.34 -41.73 -12.46
N ILE A 382 -14.15 -40.93 -11.41
CA ILE A 382 -15.18 -40.04 -10.86
C ILE A 382 -14.59 -38.63 -10.76
N ASP A 383 -15.40 -37.61 -11.05
CA ASP A 383 -15.03 -36.21 -10.77
C ASP A 383 -14.66 -36.04 -9.30
N GLU A 384 -13.56 -35.33 -9.04
CA GLU A 384 -13.01 -35.20 -7.68
C GLU A 384 -14.02 -34.59 -6.70
N TRP A 385 -14.80 -33.60 -7.15
CA TRP A 385 -15.74 -32.87 -6.30
C TRP A 385 -17.01 -33.67 -6.06
N ASP A 386 -17.44 -34.46 -7.05
CA ASP A 386 -18.54 -35.42 -6.87
C ASP A 386 -18.16 -36.52 -5.88
N TYR A 387 -16.93 -37.02 -5.91
CA TYR A 387 -16.46 -37.99 -4.94
C TYR A 387 -16.36 -37.39 -3.53
N TYR A 388 -15.82 -36.17 -3.43
CA TYR A 388 -15.72 -35.43 -2.18
C TYR A 388 -17.08 -35.17 -1.52
N ARG A 389 -18.07 -34.70 -2.31
CA ARG A 389 -19.45 -34.43 -1.84
C ARG A 389 -20.27 -35.69 -1.51
N GLN A 390 -19.95 -36.84 -2.09
CA GLN A 390 -20.60 -38.10 -1.69
C GLN A 390 -20.08 -38.61 -0.34
N SER A 391 -18.90 -38.14 0.06
CA SER A 391 -18.19 -38.61 1.26
C SER A 391 -18.41 -37.70 2.48
N HIS A 392 -19.18 -36.61 2.33
CA HIS A 392 -19.54 -35.62 3.36
C HIS A 392 -21.05 -35.32 3.26
#